data_AF-A0A4Q5UXA3-F1
#
_entry.id   AF-A0A4Q5UXA3-F1
#
_cell.length_a   1.000
_cell.length_b   1.000
_cell.length_c   1.000
_cell.angle_alpha   90.00
_cell.angle_beta   90.00
_cell.angle_gamma   90.00
#
_symmetry.space_group_name_H-M   'P 1'
#
loop_
_entity.id
_entity.type
_entity.pdbx_description
1 polymer ?
#
loop_
_entity_poly.entity_id
_entity_poly.type
_entity_poly.pdbx_seq_one_letter_code
_entity_poly.pdbx_strand_id
1 'polypeptide(L)'
;KLLVTYGMAAVELTSGSGEKLQVAPGKKAKLTLPLPASIAGSAPASIPLWHFDESIGLWKEEGSATKVGNTYEGEVSHFSFWNCDVPSNFVQVNMTVTTTANVPIRWAEAKITNLANGQASWGYTDSTGYVGGAVPANAQLKLELFTNYSCLTPIHTQTFSTSSSNLSLGVIQINNSSMSATITGSVTNCTNAAVTNGAIYLKSGDQYGRYTVSSGGTYSIPFNLCGANSVPVTIIAEDYTSLQQSSEQTVTIVPGVNALANIQACGSSTNQFLNIKINAGTLESFTHPADTLNYFYNGQMNSSLSAYRQNTGSVSGVNLSFEHSGLSVGSTYTVTLFNSTFIPLNPATQVGCL
;
A
#
# COMPACT_ATOMS: atom_id res chain seq x y z
N LYS A 1 10.87 -17.00 15.60
CA LYS A 1 11.13 -15.93 16.61
C LYS A 1 11.81 -14.79 15.87
N LEU A 2 11.47 -13.53 16.13
CA LEU A 2 12.30 -12.42 15.65
C LEU A 2 13.58 -12.42 16.48
N LEU A 3 14.74 -12.37 15.82
CA LEU A 3 16.05 -12.30 16.47
C LEU A 3 16.55 -10.87 16.36
N VAL A 4 16.92 -10.26 17.49
CA VAL A 4 17.59 -8.95 17.52
C VAL A 4 19.08 -9.20 17.61
N THR A 5 19.80 -8.82 16.56
CA THR A 5 21.24 -9.09 16.47
C THR A 5 22.09 -8.04 17.18
N TYR A 6 23.08 -8.54 17.91
CA TYR A 6 24.14 -7.75 18.54
C TYR A 6 25.52 -8.09 17.98
N GLY A 7 25.57 -8.90 16.92
CA GLY A 7 26.80 -9.29 16.24
C GLY A 7 26.58 -10.55 15.41
N MET A 8 27.25 -10.60 14.27
CA MET A 8 27.30 -11.76 13.38
C MET A 8 28.74 -11.97 12.93
N ALA A 9 29.18 -13.22 12.85
CA ALA A 9 30.43 -13.59 12.20
C ALA A 9 30.25 -14.86 11.38
N ALA A 10 30.86 -14.89 10.20
CA ALA A 10 31.15 -16.14 9.51
C ALA A 10 32.60 -16.50 9.83
N VAL A 11 32.82 -17.67 10.41
CA VAL A 11 34.18 -18.14 10.73
C VAL A 11 34.45 -19.37 9.89
N GLU A 12 35.47 -19.29 9.04
CA GLU A 12 36.07 -20.41 8.34
C GLU A 12 37.59 -20.29 8.45
N LEU A 13 38.28 -21.43 8.58
CA LEU A 13 39.74 -21.46 8.63
C LEU A 13 40.25 -22.45 7.60
N THR A 14 41.33 -22.09 6.90
CA THR A 14 41.97 -22.96 5.90
C THR A 14 43.44 -23.14 6.20
N SER A 15 43.98 -24.30 5.82
CA SER A 15 45.42 -24.54 5.83
C SER A 15 46.09 -23.80 4.65
N GLY A 16 47.43 -23.79 4.65
CA GLY A 16 48.20 -23.27 3.51
C GLY A 16 47.98 -24.03 2.19
N SER A 17 47.41 -25.25 2.24
CA SER A 17 47.03 -26.05 1.07
C SER A 17 45.56 -25.86 0.67
N GLY A 18 44.79 -25.02 1.37
CA GLY A 18 43.38 -24.74 1.07
C GLY A 18 42.37 -25.71 1.70
N GLU A 19 42.82 -26.62 2.56
CA GLU A 19 41.92 -27.55 3.27
C GLU A 19 41.19 -26.82 4.40
N LYS A 20 39.88 -27.04 4.54
CA LYS A 20 39.09 -26.48 5.66
C LYS A 20 39.55 -27.12 6.98
N LEU A 21 39.95 -26.28 7.93
CA LEU A 21 40.31 -26.66 9.28
C LEU A 21 39.08 -26.65 10.19
N GLN A 22 39.08 -27.52 11.18
CA GLN A 22 38.02 -27.64 12.18
C GLN A 22 38.60 -27.60 13.59
N VAL A 23 37.78 -27.18 14.55
CA VAL A 23 38.14 -27.25 15.97
C VAL A 23 38.30 -28.73 16.35
N ALA A 24 39.39 -29.06 17.06
CA ALA A 24 39.67 -30.44 17.45
C ALA A 24 38.57 -30.99 18.39
N PRO A 25 38.24 -32.30 18.33
CA PRO A 25 37.23 -32.90 19.19
C PRO A 25 37.45 -32.59 20.68
N GLY A 26 36.39 -32.14 21.36
CA GLY A 26 36.42 -31.77 22.77
C GLY A 26 37.18 -30.46 23.09
N LYS A 27 37.64 -29.73 22.07
CA LYS A 27 38.18 -28.37 22.22
C LYS A 27 37.14 -27.33 21.83
N LYS A 28 37.38 -26.09 22.24
CA LYS A 28 36.57 -24.93 21.88
C LYS A 28 37.46 -23.79 21.45
N ALA A 29 36.94 -22.91 20.62
CA ALA A 29 37.57 -21.65 20.23
C ALA A 29 36.83 -20.48 20.88
N LYS A 30 37.56 -19.42 21.27
CA LYS A 30 36.95 -18.18 21.77
C LYS A 30 36.47 -17.34 20.58
N LEU A 31 35.18 -17.05 20.53
CA LEU A 31 34.56 -16.11 19.62
C LEU A 31 34.41 -14.76 20.32
N THR A 32 34.91 -13.69 19.70
CA THR A 32 34.81 -12.31 20.22
C THR A 32 34.17 -11.44 19.16
N LEU A 33 33.00 -10.88 19.45
CA LEU A 33 32.23 -10.04 18.55
C LEU A 33 32.23 -8.59 19.07
N PRO A 34 32.57 -7.58 18.24
CA PRO A 34 32.50 -6.19 18.66
C PRO A 34 31.05 -5.76 18.87
N LEU A 35 30.80 -5.01 19.94
CA LEU A 35 29.51 -4.43 20.27
C LEU A 35 29.55 -2.91 20.01
N PRO A 36 28.90 -2.41 18.95
CA PRO A 36 28.87 -0.98 18.65
C PRO A 36 28.27 -0.16 19.80
N ALA A 37 28.86 1.00 20.09
CA ALA A 37 28.42 1.88 21.16
C ALA A 37 26.94 2.32 21.01
N SER A 38 26.44 2.41 19.77
CA SER A 38 25.05 2.78 19.46
C SER A 38 24.01 1.79 19.98
N ILE A 39 24.37 0.51 20.16
CA ILE A 39 23.47 -0.54 20.67
C ILE A 39 23.91 -1.10 22.04
N ALA A 40 25.06 -0.64 22.55
CA ALA A 40 25.61 -1.13 23.80
C ALA A 40 24.72 -0.86 25.02
N GLY A 41 23.87 0.17 24.98
CA GLY A 41 22.93 0.51 26.05
C GLY A 41 21.80 -0.50 26.22
N SER A 42 21.32 -1.12 25.13
CA SER A 42 20.24 -2.13 25.16
C SER A 42 20.76 -3.57 25.18
N ALA A 43 22.07 -3.76 25.04
CA ALA A 43 22.72 -5.06 24.96
C ALA A 43 22.76 -5.78 26.32
N PRO A 44 22.18 -7.00 26.45
CA PRO A 44 22.09 -7.73 27.72
C PRO A 44 23.46 -8.23 28.23
N ALA A 45 23.58 -8.52 29.52
CA ALA A 45 24.85 -9.02 30.09
C ALA A 45 25.26 -10.40 29.55
N SER A 46 24.29 -11.26 29.24
CA SER A 46 24.47 -12.58 28.63
C SER A 46 23.48 -12.74 27.48
N ILE A 47 23.90 -13.43 26.41
CA ILE A 47 23.15 -13.56 25.17
C ILE A 47 23.36 -14.94 24.54
N PRO A 48 22.32 -15.60 24.00
CA PRO A 48 22.48 -16.87 23.31
C PRO A 48 23.32 -16.72 22.03
N LEU A 49 24.11 -17.75 21.74
CA LEU A 49 24.78 -17.89 20.45
C LEU A 49 23.95 -18.81 19.56
N TRP A 50 23.85 -18.48 18.29
CA TRP A 50 23.12 -19.23 17.28
C TRP A 50 24.07 -19.58 16.14
N HIS A 51 24.12 -20.85 15.72
CA HIS A 51 24.83 -21.23 14.50
C HIS A 51 23.86 -21.55 13.38
N PHE A 52 24.26 -21.31 12.13
CA PHE A 52 23.46 -21.70 10.98
C PHE A 52 23.72 -23.17 10.64
N ASP A 53 22.69 -24.01 10.72
CA ASP A 53 22.75 -25.40 10.27
C ASP A 53 22.35 -25.47 8.81
N GLU A 54 23.34 -25.60 7.94
CA GLU A 54 23.15 -25.66 6.47
C GLU A 54 22.39 -26.91 6.01
N SER A 55 22.36 -27.99 6.80
CA SER A 55 21.66 -29.22 6.41
C SER A 55 20.14 -29.06 6.45
N ILE A 56 19.63 -28.23 7.36
CA ILE A 56 18.20 -27.94 7.51
C ILE A 56 17.83 -26.50 7.15
N GLY A 57 18.83 -25.64 6.87
CA GLY A 57 18.64 -24.23 6.52
C GLY A 57 18.10 -23.37 7.67
N LEU A 58 18.40 -23.71 8.92
CA LEU A 58 17.86 -23.02 10.11
C LEU A 58 18.95 -22.68 11.14
N TRP A 59 18.74 -21.58 11.86
CA TRP A 59 19.56 -21.21 13.00
C TRP A 59 19.26 -22.09 14.22
N LYS A 60 20.30 -22.66 14.83
CA LYS A 60 20.24 -23.47 16.05
C LYS A 60 20.95 -22.78 17.20
N GLU A 61 20.29 -22.70 18.34
CA GLU A 61 20.88 -22.17 19.58
C GLU A 61 21.97 -23.14 20.07
N GLU A 62 23.19 -22.64 20.26
CA GLU A 62 24.31 -23.41 20.82
C GLU A 62 25.24 -22.47 21.59
N GLY A 63 25.24 -22.61 22.92
CA GLY A 63 26.11 -21.81 23.80
C GLY A 63 25.59 -20.41 24.08
N SER A 64 26.44 -19.57 24.66
CA SER A 64 26.13 -18.17 25.00
C SER A 64 27.40 -17.33 25.00
N ALA A 65 27.23 -16.02 24.87
CA ALA A 65 28.28 -15.04 25.03
C ALA A 65 27.97 -14.10 26.22
N THR A 66 29.02 -13.57 26.83
CA THR A 66 28.93 -12.59 27.93
C THR A 66 29.49 -11.26 27.46
N LYS A 67 28.85 -10.17 27.86
CA LYS A 67 29.31 -8.82 27.56
C LYS A 67 30.55 -8.50 28.37
N VAL A 68 31.67 -8.24 27.70
CA VAL A 68 32.94 -7.83 28.31
C VAL A 68 33.39 -6.52 27.66
N GLY A 69 33.18 -5.41 28.37
CA GLY A 69 33.42 -4.07 27.83
C GLY A 69 32.57 -3.79 26.58
N ASN A 70 33.24 -3.59 25.46
CA ASN A 70 32.63 -3.32 24.15
C ASN A 70 32.59 -4.57 23.24
N THR A 71 32.58 -5.77 23.83
CA THR A 71 32.53 -7.02 23.07
C THR A 71 31.56 -8.02 23.72
N TYR A 72 31.09 -8.96 22.92
CA TYR A 72 30.54 -10.23 23.40
C TYR A 72 31.57 -11.32 23.21
N GLU A 73 31.86 -12.04 24.30
CA GLU A 73 32.81 -13.16 24.30
C GLU A 73 32.09 -14.47 24.64
N GLY A 74 32.26 -15.48 23.79
CA GLY A 74 31.73 -16.83 24.00
C GLY A 74 32.68 -17.91 23.49
N GLU A 75 32.38 -19.17 23.78
CA GLU A 75 33.16 -20.31 23.29
C GLU A 75 32.32 -21.16 22.34
N VAL A 76 32.90 -21.51 21.19
CA VAL A 76 32.24 -22.29 20.13
C VAL A 76 32.98 -23.59 19.87
N SER A 77 32.24 -24.65 19.55
CA SER A 77 32.80 -25.99 19.33
C SER A 77 33.14 -26.28 17.85
N HIS A 78 32.70 -25.41 16.93
CA HIS A 78 32.92 -25.53 15.49
C HIS A 78 32.94 -24.16 14.81
N PHE A 79 33.45 -24.15 13.57
CA PHE A 79 33.46 -22.99 12.69
C PHE A 79 32.21 -23.01 11.80
N SER A 80 31.44 -21.93 11.85
CA SER A 80 30.18 -21.76 11.13
C SER A 80 29.83 -20.26 11.06
N PHE A 81 28.65 -19.94 10.54
CA PHE A 81 27.99 -18.66 10.77
C PHE A 81 27.45 -18.64 12.19
N TRP A 82 27.87 -17.63 12.96
CA TRP A 82 27.49 -17.41 14.35
C TRP A 82 26.79 -16.06 14.49
N ASN A 83 25.62 -16.09 15.14
CA ASN A 83 24.85 -14.93 15.53
C ASN A 83 24.79 -14.79 17.04
N CYS A 84 24.84 -13.55 17.49
CA CYS A 84 24.73 -13.13 18.87
C CYS A 84 23.40 -12.40 19.02
N ASP A 85 22.32 -13.17 19.15
CA ASP A 85 20.97 -12.66 18.96
C ASP A 85 20.08 -12.94 20.18
N VAL A 86 19.29 -11.93 20.57
CA VAL A 86 18.24 -12.08 21.57
C VAL A 86 16.93 -12.45 20.87
N PRO A 87 16.28 -13.57 21.23
CA PRO A 87 14.93 -13.83 20.78
C PRO A 87 13.98 -12.78 21.36
N SER A 88 13.31 -12.03 20.50
CA SER A 88 12.24 -11.15 20.92
C SER A 88 11.04 -11.98 21.34
N ASN A 89 10.61 -11.77 22.59
CA ASN A 89 9.37 -12.33 23.09
C ASN A 89 8.22 -11.42 22.68
N PHE A 90 7.15 -12.01 22.18
CA PHE A 90 5.93 -11.31 21.82
C PHE A 90 4.77 -11.85 22.64
N VAL A 91 3.84 -10.96 22.97
CA VAL A 91 2.53 -11.29 23.54
C VAL A 91 1.44 -10.82 22.58
N GLN A 92 0.28 -11.47 22.62
CA GLN A 92 -0.87 -11.03 21.84
C GLN A 92 -1.57 -9.88 22.56
N VAL A 93 -1.83 -8.80 21.83
CA VAL A 93 -2.71 -7.71 22.26
C VAL A 93 -3.94 -7.68 21.38
N ASN A 94 -5.11 -7.50 21.98
CA ASN A 94 -6.36 -7.31 21.25
C ASN A 94 -7.23 -6.20 21.84
N MET A 95 -8.14 -5.69 21.03
CA MET A 95 -9.16 -4.71 21.41
C MET A 95 -10.36 -4.79 20.46
N THR A 96 -11.50 -4.27 20.93
CA THR A 96 -12.67 -4.02 20.10
C THR A 96 -12.98 -2.53 20.09
N VAL A 97 -13.11 -1.94 18.90
CA VAL A 97 -13.38 -0.51 18.74
C VAL A 97 -14.85 -0.30 18.36
N THR A 98 -15.54 0.53 19.13
CA THR A 98 -16.97 0.81 18.96
C THR A 98 -17.24 2.30 19.09
N THR A 99 -18.39 2.74 18.58
CA THR A 99 -18.95 4.06 18.89
C THR A 99 -19.60 4.03 20.26
N THR A 100 -19.79 5.19 20.91
CA THR A 100 -20.51 5.31 22.20
C THR A 100 -21.92 4.71 22.22
N ALA A 101 -22.53 4.43 21.06
CA ALA A 101 -23.79 3.70 20.91
C ALA A 101 -23.61 2.18 20.79
N ASN A 102 -22.42 1.64 21.08
CA ASN A 102 -22.01 0.24 20.92
C ASN A 102 -22.07 -0.31 19.49
N VAL A 103 -22.01 0.55 18.48
CA VAL A 103 -21.89 0.12 17.07
C VAL A 103 -20.41 -0.13 16.76
N PRO A 104 -20.02 -1.30 16.23
CA PRO A 104 -18.64 -1.57 15.81
C PRO A 104 -18.11 -0.62 14.76
N ILE A 105 -16.87 -0.16 14.93
CA ILE A 105 -16.16 0.64 13.92
C ILE A 105 -15.28 -0.31 13.12
N ARG A 106 -15.68 -0.57 11.87
CA ARG A 106 -14.94 -1.41 10.91
C ARG A 106 -13.87 -0.61 10.17
N TRP A 107 -12.78 -1.26 9.79
CA TRP A 107 -11.66 -0.70 9.02
C TRP A 107 -10.95 0.49 9.69
N ALA A 108 -11.14 0.68 10.99
CA ALA A 108 -10.33 1.61 11.75
C ALA A 108 -8.89 1.08 11.79
N GLU A 109 -7.93 1.95 11.51
CA GLU A 109 -6.51 1.61 11.58
C GLU A 109 -6.03 1.77 13.02
N ALA A 110 -5.39 0.74 13.53
CA ALA A 110 -4.72 0.74 14.82
C ALA A 110 -3.22 0.71 14.60
N LYS A 111 -2.53 1.78 15.00
CA LYS A 111 -1.08 1.87 14.99
C LYS A 111 -0.56 1.69 16.40
N ILE A 112 0.33 0.73 16.60
CA ILE A 112 1.03 0.50 17.88
C ILE A 112 2.50 0.82 17.69
N THR A 113 3.01 1.77 18.46
CA THR A 113 4.42 2.20 18.44
C THR A 113 5.12 1.77 19.72
N ASN A 114 6.27 1.10 19.63
CA ASN A 114 7.16 0.85 20.75
C ASN A 114 7.91 2.14 21.10
N LEU A 115 7.68 2.65 22.31
CA LEU A 115 8.24 3.93 22.73
C LEU A 115 9.76 3.88 22.96
N ALA A 116 10.34 2.70 23.16
CA ALA A 116 11.78 2.56 23.38
C ALA A 116 12.63 2.75 22.12
N ASN A 117 12.10 2.39 20.95
CA ASN A 117 12.87 2.36 19.70
C ASN A 117 12.13 2.95 18.48
N GLY A 118 10.90 3.43 18.66
CA GLY A 118 10.10 4.04 17.60
C GLY A 118 9.52 3.07 16.57
N GLN A 119 9.75 1.75 16.70
CA GLN A 119 9.20 0.76 15.79
C GLN A 119 7.67 0.74 15.90
N ALA A 120 6.99 0.75 14.76
CA ALA A 120 5.53 0.73 14.71
C ALA A 120 5.01 -0.45 13.88
N SER A 121 3.82 -0.90 14.23
CA SER A 121 3.03 -1.87 13.46
C SER A 121 1.59 -1.38 13.36
N TRP A 122 0.87 -1.87 12.35
CA TRP A 122 -0.49 -1.48 12.03
C TRP A 122 -1.40 -2.69 11.95
N GLY A 123 -2.67 -2.49 12.26
CA GLY A 123 -3.75 -3.46 12.07
C GLY A 123 -5.06 -2.76 11.78
N TYR A 124 -6.03 -3.48 11.24
CA TYR A 124 -7.34 -2.94 10.92
C TYR A 124 -8.42 -3.69 11.67
N THR A 125 -9.43 -2.96 12.13
CA THR A 125 -10.61 -3.58 12.73
C THR A 125 -11.44 -4.31 11.67
N ASP A 126 -11.92 -5.50 12.01
CA ASP A 126 -12.83 -6.28 11.18
C ASP A 126 -14.28 -5.74 11.22
N SER A 127 -15.23 -6.49 10.63
CA SER A 127 -16.66 -6.12 10.65
C SER A 127 -17.29 -6.07 12.04
N THR A 128 -16.67 -6.68 13.05
CA THR A 128 -17.08 -6.67 14.45
C THR A 128 -16.34 -5.60 15.28
N GLY A 129 -15.47 -4.82 14.63
CA GLY A 129 -14.65 -3.80 15.31
C GLY A 129 -13.43 -4.39 16.03
N TYR A 130 -13.15 -5.69 15.87
CA TYR A 130 -12.05 -6.37 16.54
C TYR A 130 -10.73 -6.20 15.78
N VAL A 131 -9.64 -5.98 16.52
CA VAL A 131 -8.28 -6.00 15.99
C VAL A 131 -7.33 -6.57 17.05
N GLY A 132 -6.34 -7.34 16.62
CA GLY A 132 -5.31 -7.86 17.50
C GLY A 132 -4.06 -8.30 16.75
N GLY A 133 -2.97 -8.48 17.48
CA GLY A 133 -1.70 -8.89 16.92
C GLY A 133 -0.60 -9.03 17.96
N ALA A 134 0.53 -9.57 17.51
CA ALA A 134 1.72 -9.76 18.32
C ALA A 134 2.46 -8.43 18.54
N VAL A 135 2.78 -8.12 19.79
CA VAL A 135 3.59 -6.96 20.17
C VAL A 135 4.71 -7.38 21.13
N PRO A 136 5.80 -6.61 21.27
CA PRO A 136 6.88 -6.95 22.20
C PRO A 136 6.37 -7.14 23.63
N ALA A 137 6.83 -8.20 24.29
CA ALA A 137 6.58 -8.45 25.72
C ALA A 137 7.38 -7.46 26.58
N ASN A 138 6.89 -7.16 27.79
CA ASN A 138 7.54 -6.27 28.76
C ASN A 138 7.93 -4.89 28.18
N ALA A 139 7.08 -4.31 27.33
CA ALA A 139 7.34 -3.07 26.61
C ALA A 139 6.31 -2.00 26.92
N GLN A 140 6.72 -0.73 26.83
CA GLN A 140 5.82 0.42 26.86
C GLN A 140 5.44 0.80 25.43
N LEU A 141 4.15 0.73 25.12
CA LEU A 141 3.60 0.88 23.79
C LEU A 141 2.60 2.05 23.73
N LYS A 142 2.51 2.71 22.59
CA LYS A 142 1.51 3.74 22.29
C LYS A 142 0.56 3.24 21.21
N LEU A 143 -0.73 3.19 21.52
CA LEU A 143 -1.81 2.95 20.59
C LEU A 143 -2.33 4.27 20.04
N GLU A 144 -2.44 4.38 18.72
CA GLU A 144 -3.13 5.43 17.99
C GLU A 144 -4.20 4.78 17.11
N LEU A 145 -5.47 5.19 17.23
CA LEU A 145 -6.56 4.73 16.36
C LEU A 145 -6.90 5.82 15.35
N PHE A 146 -7.15 5.43 14.11
CA PHE A 146 -7.58 6.29 13.01
C PHE A 146 -8.86 5.70 12.40
N THR A 147 -9.79 6.54 11.95
CA THR A 147 -11.04 6.05 11.33
C THR A 147 -10.81 5.37 9.98
N ASN A 148 -9.69 5.67 9.31
CA ASN A 148 -9.25 5.06 8.06
C ASN A 148 -7.74 5.27 7.90
N TYR A 149 -7.08 4.44 7.08
CA TYR A 149 -5.65 4.56 6.74
C TYR A 149 -5.24 5.93 6.15
N SER A 150 -6.20 6.68 5.59
CA SER A 150 -5.94 7.99 5.01
C SER A 150 -6.02 9.15 6.00
N CYS A 151 -6.47 8.90 7.22
CA CYS A 151 -6.59 9.93 8.23
C CYS A 151 -5.25 10.13 8.93
N LEU A 152 -4.76 11.37 8.97
CA LEU A 152 -3.45 11.69 9.59
C LEU A 152 -3.56 12.03 11.09
N THR A 153 -4.78 12.29 11.58
CA THR A 153 -5.02 12.65 12.98
C THR A 153 -5.67 11.47 13.70
N PRO A 154 -5.10 10.98 14.82
CA PRO A 154 -5.69 9.90 15.57
C PRO A 154 -6.95 10.38 16.30
N ILE A 155 -7.97 9.53 16.28
CA ILE A 155 -9.25 9.73 16.97
C ILE A 155 -9.22 9.22 18.42
N HIS A 156 -8.19 8.43 18.73
CA HIS A 156 -7.90 7.98 20.09
C HIS A 156 -6.40 7.74 20.23
N THR A 157 -5.86 8.06 21.39
CA THR A 157 -4.45 7.79 21.72
C THR A 157 -4.36 7.36 23.17
N GLN A 158 -3.64 6.27 23.42
CA GLN A 158 -3.33 5.82 24.77
C GLN A 158 -1.98 5.13 24.83
N THR A 159 -1.33 5.19 25.97
CA THR A 159 -0.14 4.37 26.27
C THR A 159 -0.52 3.20 27.15
N PHE A 160 0.08 2.04 26.91
CA PHE A 160 -0.11 0.85 27.72
C PHE A 160 1.21 0.06 27.82
N SER A 161 1.30 -0.80 28.83
CA SER A 161 2.47 -1.66 29.03
C SER A 161 2.08 -3.12 28.86
N THR A 162 2.94 -3.91 28.23
CA THR A 162 2.80 -5.36 28.14
C THR A 162 3.62 -6.05 29.22
N SER A 163 3.28 -7.30 29.52
CA SER A 163 4.07 -8.19 30.39
C SER A 163 4.51 -9.42 29.60
N SER A 164 4.73 -10.56 30.26
CA SER A 164 4.95 -11.86 29.63
C SER A 164 3.67 -12.60 29.24
N SER A 165 2.50 -12.08 29.56
CA SER A 165 1.19 -12.66 29.18
C SER A 165 0.44 -11.80 28.16
N ASN A 166 -0.48 -12.45 27.44
CA ASN A 166 -1.40 -11.77 26.52
C ASN A 166 -2.25 -10.74 27.26
N LEU A 167 -2.56 -9.63 26.57
CA LEU A 167 -3.28 -8.50 27.13
C LEU A 167 -4.48 -8.14 26.26
N SER A 168 -5.66 -8.02 26.86
CA SER A 168 -6.80 -7.39 26.18
C SER A 168 -6.92 -5.95 26.68
N LEU A 169 -7.06 -5.00 25.75
CA LEU A 169 -7.41 -3.61 26.06
C LEU A 169 -8.94 -3.44 26.19
N GLY A 170 -9.70 -4.51 26.00
CA GLY A 170 -11.16 -4.50 26.09
C GLY A 170 -11.82 -3.71 24.97
N VAL A 171 -12.94 -3.07 25.30
CA VAL A 171 -13.72 -2.24 24.37
C VAL A 171 -13.29 -0.79 24.49
N ILE A 172 -12.77 -0.24 23.39
CA ILE A 172 -12.45 1.18 23.25
C ILE A 172 -13.63 1.87 22.57
N GLN A 173 -14.21 2.83 23.28
CA GLN A 173 -15.38 3.59 22.85
C GLN A 173 -14.93 4.93 22.25
N ILE A 174 -15.29 5.18 20.99
CA ILE A 174 -14.98 6.41 20.27
C ILE A 174 -16.23 7.29 20.19
N ASN A 175 -16.10 8.56 20.57
CA ASN A 175 -17.17 9.52 20.35
C ASN A 175 -17.26 9.86 18.86
N ASN A 176 -18.30 9.33 18.20
CA ASN A 176 -18.42 9.30 16.73
C ASN A 176 -19.31 10.40 16.14
N SER A 177 -19.76 11.37 16.93
CA SER A 177 -20.75 12.36 16.46
C SER A 177 -20.23 13.33 15.38
N SER A 178 -18.92 13.49 15.26
CA SER A 178 -18.27 14.46 14.35
C SER A 178 -17.42 13.83 13.24
N MET A 179 -17.50 12.51 13.02
CA MET A 179 -16.55 11.79 12.13
C MET A 179 -17.18 11.13 10.90
N SER A 180 -18.49 10.93 10.91
CA SER A 180 -19.22 10.36 9.77
C SER A 180 -20.10 11.40 9.11
N ALA A 181 -20.13 11.34 7.79
CA ALA A 181 -21.04 12.08 6.95
C ALA A 181 -21.69 11.13 5.95
N THR A 182 -22.89 11.47 5.50
CA THR A 182 -23.53 10.82 4.35
C THR A 182 -23.84 11.88 3.34
N ILE A 183 -23.30 11.75 2.14
CA ILE A 183 -23.55 12.66 1.03
C ILE A 183 -24.69 12.08 0.21
N THR A 184 -25.81 12.80 0.11
CA THR A 184 -26.99 12.37 -0.64
C THR A 184 -27.35 13.37 -1.72
N GLY A 185 -28.04 12.90 -2.75
CA GLY A 185 -28.52 13.77 -3.83
C GLY A 185 -29.11 12.97 -4.99
N SER A 186 -29.36 13.67 -6.08
CA SER A 186 -29.86 13.10 -7.33
C SER A 186 -29.04 13.55 -8.54
N VAL A 187 -29.12 12.76 -9.59
CA VAL A 187 -28.46 13.00 -10.88
C VAL A 187 -29.47 12.90 -12.00
N THR A 188 -29.48 13.93 -12.85
CA THR A 188 -30.26 13.94 -14.09
C THR A 188 -29.37 14.09 -15.31
N ASN A 189 -29.80 13.58 -16.46
CA ASN A 189 -29.12 13.74 -17.73
C ASN A 189 -29.44 15.11 -18.39
N CYS A 190 -28.97 15.30 -19.61
CA CYS A 190 -29.22 16.51 -20.42
C CYS A 190 -30.70 16.80 -20.70
N THR A 191 -31.59 15.81 -20.63
CA THR A 191 -33.04 15.97 -20.86
C THR A 191 -33.83 16.07 -19.55
N ASN A 192 -33.15 16.27 -18.42
CA ASN A 192 -33.72 16.27 -17.06
C ASN A 192 -34.37 14.95 -16.63
N ALA A 193 -34.08 13.84 -17.32
CA ALA A 193 -34.47 12.51 -16.88
C ALA A 193 -33.45 11.97 -15.86
N ALA A 194 -33.87 11.11 -14.95
CA ALA A 194 -33.00 10.48 -13.97
C ALA A 194 -31.89 9.65 -14.67
N VAL A 195 -30.65 9.78 -14.20
CA VAL A 195 -29.55 8.91 -14.66
C VAL A 195 -29.68 7.56 -13.97
N THR A 196 -30.05 6.53 -14.73
CA THR A 196 -30.28 5.17 -14.20
C THR A 196 -29.06 4.26 -14.28
N ASN A 197 -28.04 4.68 -15.05
CA ASN A 197 -26.76 3.99 -15.20
C ASN A 197 -25.62 5.02 -15.21
N GLY A 198 -25.03 5.22 -14.04
CA GLY A 198 -24.02 6.26 -13.85
C GLY A 198 -23.35 6.14 -12.49
N ALA A 199 -22.45 7.09 -12.21
CA ALA A 199 -21.77 7.16 -10.93
C ALA A 199 -21.51 8.60 -10.50
N ILE A 200 -21.28 8.76 -9.21
CA ILE A 200 -20.64 9.92 -8.62
C ILE A 200 -19.15 9.62 -8.47
N TYR A 201 -18.33 10.40 -9.14
CA TYR A 201 -16.91 10.51 -8.84
C TYR A 201 -16.72 11.54 -7.73
N LEU A 202 -16.03 11.15 -6.67
CA LEU A 202 -15.75 11.98 -5.52
C LEU A 202 -14.25 12.02 -5.25
N LYS A 203 -13.70 13.21 -5.09
CA LYS A 203 -12.31 13.45 -4.73
C LYS A 203 -12.24 14.18 -3.38
N SER A 204 -11.40 13.69 -2.47
CA SER A 204 -11.08 14.33 -1.19
C SER A 204 -9.58 14.28 -0.97
N GLY A 205 -8.89 15.43 -1.07
CA GLY A 205 -7.42 15.44 -1.14
C GLY A 205 -6.92 14.62 -2.33
N ASP A 206 -6.04 13.66 -2.08
CA ASP A 206 -5.53 12.71 -3.09
C ASP A 206 -6.34 11.40 -3.18
N GLN A 207 -7.46 11.30 -2.45
CA GLN A 207 -8.32 10.14 -2.49
C GLN A 207 -9.42 10.30 -3.53
N TYR A 208 -9.70 9.20 -4.23
CA TYR A 208 -10.70 9.11 -5.28
C TYR A 208 -11.66 7.96 -4.98
N GLY A 209 -12.95 8.22 -5.10
CA GLY A 209 -14.02 7.25 -4.95
C GLY A 209 -15.00 7.35 -6.10
N ARG A 210 -15.56 6.21 -6.52
CA ARG A 210 -16.60 6.15 -7.54
C ARG A 210 -17.77 5.34 -6.99
N TYR A 211 -18.95 5.95 -6.95
CA TYR A 211 -20.13 5.41 -6.29
C TYR A 211 -21.29 5.35 -7.26
N THR A 212 -21.94 4.19 -7.42
CA THR A 212 -23.01 4.03 -8.40
C THR A 212 -24.24 4.84 -8.04
N VAL A 213 -24.89 5.41 -9.05
CA VAL A 213 -26.22 6.02 -8.92
C VAL A 213 -27.27 4.90 -8.95
N SER A 214 -28.32 5.03 -8.16
CA SER A 214 -29.45 4.09 -8.15
C SER A 214 -30.25 4.16 -9.45
N SER A 215 -31.11 3.17 -9.70
CA SER A 215 -32.03 3.20 -10.86
C SER A 215 -33.02 4.37 -10.82
N GLY A 216 -33.19 5.03 -9.66
CA GLY A 216 -34.01 6.25 -9.52
C GLY A 216 -33.23 7.54 -9.72
N GLY A 217 -31.95 7.49 -10.11
CA GLY A 217 -31.11 8.68 -10.25
C GLY A 217 -30.65 9.25 -8.93
N THR A 218 -30.62 8.48 -7.85
CA THR A 218 -30.22 8.97 -6.51
C THR A 218 -28.95 8.29 -6.01
N TYR A 219 -28.20 8.97 -5.14
CA TYR A 219 -27.01 8.41 -4.50
C TYR A 219 -27.01 8.68 -2.99
N SER A 220 -26.33 7.79 -2.26
CA SER A 220 -26.07 7.91 -0.82
C SER A 220 -24.68 7.36 -0.55
N ILE A 221 -23.74 8.27 -0.26
CA ILE A 221 -22.32 7.96 -0.17
C ILE A 221 -21.87 8.12 1.28
N PRO A 222 -21.43 7.04 1.94
CA PRO A 222 -20.80 7.17 3.25
C PRO A 222 -19.45 7.88 3.08
N PHE A 223 -19.21 8.90 3.90
CA PHE A 223 -18.01 9.72 3.87
C PHE A 223 -17.41 9.86 5.28
N ASN A 224 -16.09 9.77 5.37
CA ASN A 224 -15.35 9.88 6.63
C ASN A 224 -14.63 11.22 6.67
N LEU A 225 -14.86 11.98 7.74
CA LEU A 225 -14.29 13.32 7.91
C LEU A 225 -12.90 13.33 8.55
N CYS A 226 -12.36 12.17 8.94
CA CYS A 226 -11.07 12.06 9.61
C CYS A 226 -10.93 12.96 10.86
N GLY A 227 -12.03 13.16 11.59
CA GLY A 227 -12.08 14.02 12.78
C GLY A 227 -12.19 15.52 12.49
N ALA A 228 -12.31 15.93 11.23
CA ALA A 228 -12.54 17.33 10.87
C ALA A 228 -14.03 17.71 10.98
N ASN A 229 -14.29 18.95 11.38
CA ASN A 229 -15.67 19.50 11.40
C ASN A 229 -16.21 19.81 10.00
N SER A 230 -15.33 19.93 9.01
CA SER A 230 -15.69 20.17 7.62
C SER A 230 -14.56 19.76 6.68
N VAL A 231 -14.88 19.09 5.58
CA VAL A 231 -13.90 18.69 4.55
C VAL A 231 -14.39 19.13 3.17
N PRO A 232 -13.59 19.88 2.38
CA PRO A 232 -13.93 20.17 0.99
C PRO A 232 -13.73 18.91 0.14
N VAL A 233 -14.73 18.57 -0.68
CA VAL A 233 -14.66 17.48 -1.65
C VAL A 233 -15.06 17.99 -3.04
N THR A 234 -14.49 17.39 -4.08
CA THR A 234 -14.89 17.65 -5.47
C THR A 234 -15.75 16.50 -5.97
N ILE A 235 -16.85 16.83 -6.64
CA ILE A 235 -17.84 15.88 -7.13
C ILE A 235 -18.05 16.10 -8.63
N ILE A 236 -18.14 14.98 -9.35
CA ILE A 236 -18.58 14.92 -10.75
C ILE A 236 -19.63 13.81 -10.84
N ALA A 237 -20.75 14.09 -11.49
CA ALA A 237 -21.74 13.07 -11.82
C ALA A 237 -21.56 12.61 -13.27
N GLU A 238 -21.57 11.29 -13.48
CA GLU A 238 -21.36 10.66 -14.78
C GLU A 238 -22.64 9.92 -15.21
N ASP A 239 -23.00 10.05 -16.47
CA ASP A 239 -24.03 9.28 -17.16
C ASP A 239 -23.36 8.39 -18.21
N TYR A 240 -23.38 7.08 -17.96
CA TYR A 240 -22.75 6.10 -18.86
C TYR A 240 -23.60 5.78 -20.07
N THR A 241 -24.89 6.11 -20.06
CA THR A 241 -25.78 5.90 -21.21
C THR A 241 -25.58 6.99 -22.24
N SER A 242 -25.50 8.26 -21.80
CA SER A 242 -25.26 9.38 -22.72
C SER A 242 -23.78 9.74 -22.91
N LEU A 243 -22.88 9.11 -22.15
CA LEU A 243 -21.43 9.37 -22.16
C LEU A 243 -21.14 10.85 -21.91
N GLN A 244 -21.76 11.37 -20.86
CA GLN A 244 -21.64 12.74 -20.37
C GLN A 244 -21.29 12.76 -18.89
N GLN A 245 -20.68 13.85 -18.45
CA GLN A 245 -20.46 14.15 -17.04
C GLN A 245 -20.80 15.60 -16.73
N SER A 246 -21.03 15.92 -15.47
CA SER A 246 -21.18 17.30 -15.00
C SER A 246 -19.85 18.06 -15.05
N SER A 247 -19.92 19.39 -14.89
CA SER A 247 -18.74 20.13 -14.44
C SER A 247 -18.33 19.69 -13.04
N GLU A 248 -17.08 19.94 -12.67
CA GLU A 248 -16.61 19.77 -11.29
C GLU A 248 -17.39 20.69 -10.35
N GLN A 249 -17.82 20.14 -9.22
CA GLN A 249 -18.45 20.89 -8.13
C GLN A 249 -17.66 20.68 -6.84
N THR A 250 -17.23 21.76 -6.21
CA THR A 250 -16.63 21.69 -4.88
C THR A 250 -17.69 21.93 -3.82
N VAL A 251 -17.84 20.99 -2.89
CA VAL A 251 -18.80 21.07 -1.78
C VAL A 251 -18.08 20.82 -0.46
N THR A 252 -18.53 21.49 0.60
CA THR A 252 -18.01 21.28 1.95
C THR A 252 -18.89 20.29 2.70
N ILE A 253 -18.32 19.17 3.10
CA ILE A 253 -19.02 18.10 3.82
C ILE A 253 -18.80 18.29 5.32
N VAL A 254 -19.89 18.24 6.08
CA VAL A 254 -19.90 18.36 7.55
C VAL A 254 -20.46 17.08 8.20
N PRO A 255 -20.33 16.87 9.52
CA PRO A 255 -20.91 15.70 10.17
C PRO A 255 -22.41 15.54 9.92
N GLY A 256 -22.87 14.31 9.72
CA GLY A 256 -24.27 13.98 9.46
C GLY A 256 -24.66 13.97 7.98
N VAL A 257 -25.93 14.26 7.68
CA VAL A 257 -26.47 14.15 6.32
C VAL A 257 -26.22 15.45 5.55
N ASN A 258 -25.52 15.32 4.43
CA ASN A 258 -25.22 16.41 3.49
C ASN A 258 -26.04 16.19 2.22
N ALA A 259 -27.23 16.79 2.18
CA ALA A 259 -28.10 16.72 1.00
C ALA A 259 -27.65 17.77 -0.03
N LEU A 260 -27.12 17.30 -1.16
CA LEU A 260 -26.70 18.13 -2.27
C LEU A 260 -27.88 18.40 -3.21
N ALA A 261 -27.81 19.52 -3.92
CA ALA A 261 -28.72 19.81 -5.01
C ALA A 261 -28.57 18.78 -6.15
N ASN A 262 -29.58 18.68 -7.00
CA ASN A 262 -29.52 17.82 -8.18
C ASN A 262 -28.32 18.18 -9.07
N ILE A 263 -27.50 17.20 -9.42
CA ILE A 263 -26.35 17.37 -10.31
C ILE A 263 -26.76 16.94 -11.72
N GLN A 264 -26.64 17.83 -12.68
CA GLN A 264 -26.91 17.48 -14.08
C GLN A 264 -25.64 16.98 -14.77
N ALA A 265 -25.63 15.72 -15.21
CA ALA A 265 -24.55 15.11 -15.98
C ALA A 265 -24.63 15.56 -17.45
N CYS A 266 -24.42 16.86 -17.70
CA CYS A 266 -24.54 17.48 -19.03
C CYS A 266 -23.53 18.62 -19.26
N GLY A 267 -22.30 18.44 -18.79
CA GLY A 267 -21.23 19.43 -18.92
C GLY A 267 -20.20 19.07 -19.99
N SER A 268 -19.69 17.84 -19.97
CA SER A 268 -18.61 17.41 -20.86
C SER A 268 -18.81 15.97 -21.29
N SER A 269 -18.42 15.67 -22.54
CA SER A 269 -18.45 14.29 -23.01
C SER A 269 -17.38 13.45 -22.33
N THR A 270 -17.75 12.26 -21.88
CA THR A 270 -16.83 11.23 -21.36
C THR A 270 -16.44 10.22 -22.43
N ASN A 271 -16.75 10.49 -23.70
CA ASN A 271 -16.34 9.65 -24.83
C ASN A 271 -14.82 9.57 -24.89
N GLN A 272 -14.30 8.36 -24.75
CA GLN A 272 -12.89 8.05 -24.96
C GLN A 272 -12.75 7.30 -26.26
N PHE A 273 -11.98 7.85 -27.19
CA PHE A 273 -11.70 7.24 -28.47
C PHE A 273 -10.28 7.58 -28.95
N LEU A 274 -9.74 6.71 -29.80
CA LEU A 274 -8.54 6.97 -30.59
C LEU A 274 -8.84 6.65 -32.05
N ASN A 275 -8.75 7.69 -32.89
CA ASN A 275 -8.80 7.53 -34.34
C ASN A 275 -7.39 7.68 -34.91
N ILE A 276 -6.93 6.67 -35.65
CA ILE A 276 -5.63 6.71 -36.31
C ILE A 276 -5.76 6.41 -37.79
N LYS A 277 -5.10 7.23 -38.60
CA LYS A 277 -4.91 6.98 -40.03
C LYS A 277 -3.42 6.98 -40.31
N ILE A 278 -2.92 5.85 -40.80
CA ILE A 278 -1.50 5.69 -41.16
C ILE A 278 -1.37 6.00 -42.64
N ASN A 279 -0.59 7.03 -42.99
CA ASN A 279 -0.42 7.52 -44.36
C ASN A 279 -1.79 7.76 -45.05
N ALA A 280 -1.98 7.25 -46.27
CA ALA A 280 -3.23 7.31 -47.01
C ALA A 280 -4.16 6.08 -46.75
N GLY A 281 -3.88 5.26 -45.73
CA GLY A 281 -4.62 4.04 -45.42
C GLY A 281 -6.01 4.27 -44.81
N THR A 282 -6.64 3.19 -44.37
CA THR A 282 -7.95 3.23 -43.68
C THR A 282 -7.86 3.95 -42.34
N LEU A 283 -8.93 4.65 -41.96
CA LEU A 283 -9.07 5.21 -40.61
C LEU A 283 -9.48 4.09 -39.66
N GLU A 284 -8.62 3.78 -38.70
CA GLU A 284 -8.90 2.83 -37.63
C GLU A 284 -9.41 3.59 -36.41
N SER A 285 -10.59 3.20 -35.93
CA SER A 285 -11.25 3.82 -34.79
C SER A 285 -11.32 2.86 -33.62
N PHE A 286 -10.87 3.30 -32.45
CA PHE A 286 -10.98 2.58 -31.18
C PHE A 286 -11.84 3.37 -30.20
N THR A 287 -12.72 2.70 -29.47
CA THR A 287 -13.69 3.33 -28.56
C THR A 287 -13.83 2.54 -27.28
N HIS A 288 -13.70 3.20 -26.13
CA HIS A 288 -14.03 2.61 -24.83
C HIS A 288 -15.56 2.40 -24.71
N PRO A 289 -16.06 1.33 -24.04
CA PRO A 289 -15.32 0.29 -23.33
C PRO A 289 -14.96 -0.95 -24.15
N ALA A 290 -15.39 -1.02 -25.41
CA ALA A 290 -15.10 -2.18 -26.26
C ALA A 290 -13.59 -2.35 -26.49
N ASP A 291 -12.86 -1.24 -26.60
CA ASP A 291 -11.42 -1.21 -26.77
C ASP A 291 -10.72 -0.69 -25.50
N THR A 292 -9.50 -1.16 -25.27
CA THR A 292 -8.62 -0.64 -24.21
C THR A 292 -7.87 0.56 -24.74
N LEU A 293 -8.09 1.72 -24.13
CA LEU A 293 -7.40 2.97 -24.45
C LEU A 293 -6.50 3.35 -23.28
N ASN A 294 -5.29 3.80 -23.57
CA ASN A 294 -4.36 4.26 -22.56
C ASN A 294 -3.65 5.54 -23.01
N TYR A 295 -3.53 6.49 -22.08
CA TYR A 295 -2.72 7.68 -22.22
C TYR A 295 -1.81 7.79 -21.01
N PHE A 296 -0.51 7.91 -21.25
CA PHE A 296 0.47 8.10 -20.19
C PHE A 296 1.24 9.40 -20.42
N TYR A 297 1.45 10.14 -19.34
CA TYR A 297 2.25 11.36 -19.30
C TYR A 297 2.97 11.44 -17.95
N ASN A 298 4.28 11.64 -17.99
CA ASN A 298 5.12 11.63 -16.78
C ASN A 298 5.52 13.03 -16.27
N GLY A 299 4.91 14.12 -16.77
CA GLY A 299 5.26 15.47 -16.33
C GLY A 299 6.53 16.06 -16.95
N GLN A 300 7.35 15.26 -17.64
CA GLN A 300 8.70 15.67 -18.06
C GLN A 300 8.83 15.82 -19.58
N MET A 301 9.08 14.74 -20.31
CA MET A 301 9.38 14.78 -21.74
C MET A 301 8.71 13.68 -22.54
N ASN A 302 8.12 12.66 -21.91
CA ASN A 302 7.56 11.53 -22.64
C ASN A 302 6.06 11.42 -22.40
N SER A 303 5.33 11.33 -23.50
CA SER A 303 3.93 10.92 -23.50
C SER A 303 3.74 9.73 -24.42
N SER A 304 2.79 8.86 -24.08
CA SER A 304 2.44 7.73 -24.93
C SER A 304 0.94 7.54 -25.00
N LEU A 305 0.51 7.01 -26.14
CA LEU A 305 -0.88 6.70 -26.43
C LEU A 305 -0.95 5.28 -26.98
N SER A 306 -1.87 4.48 -26.47
CA SER A 306 -2.12 3.17 -27.04
C SER A 306 -3.59 2.82 -27.07
N ALA A 307 -3.96 2.02 -28.06
CA ALA A 307 -5.28 1.44 -28.19
C ALA A 307 -5.18 -0.01 -28.65
N TYR A 308 -5.94 -0.89 -28.00
CA TYR A 308 -5.97 -2.32 -28.31
C TYR A 308 -7.41 -2.83 -28.35
N ARG A 309 -7.68 -3.65 -29.36
CA ARG A 309 -8.91 -4.41 -29.55
C ARG A 309 -8.60 -5.89 -29.46
N GLN A 310 -9.31 -6.60 -28.58
CA GLN A 310 -9.26 -8.05 -28.57
C GLN A 310 -10.27 -8.61 -29.58
N ASN A 311 -9.78 -9.43 -30.51
CA ASN A 311 -10.59 -10.20 -31.44
C ASN A 311 -10.44 -11.69 -31.11
N THR A 312 -11.36 -12.53 -31.59
CA THR A 312 -11.24 -13.98 -31.42
C THR A 312 -9.94 -14.49 -32.04
N GLY A 313 -8.97 -14.89 -31.22
CA GLY A 313 -7.68 -15.43 -31.66
C GLY A 313 -6.65 -14.38 -32.14
N SER A 314 -6.90 -13.08 -32.00
CA SER A 314 -5.93 -12.03 -32.36
C SER A 314 -6.12 -10.73 -31.58
N VAL A 315 -5.10 -9.88 -31.54
CA VAL A 315 -5.16 -8.53 -30.98
C VAL A 315 -4.80 -7.54 -32.06
N SER A 316 -5.63 -6.53 -32.27
CA SER A 316 -5.32 -5.41 -33.15
C SER A 316 -5.03 -4.17 -32.30
N GLY A 317 -4.05 -3.37 -32.68
CA GLY A 317 -3.73 -2.20 -31.87
C GLY A 317 -2.70 -1.27 -32.46
N VAL A 318 -2.53 -0.16 -31.76
CA VAL A 318 -1.50 0.84 -32.01
C VAL A 318 -0.88 1.31 -30.70
N ASN A 319 0.42 1.59 -30.72
CA ASN A 319 1.17 2.20 -29.66
C ASN A 319 2.08 3.29 -30.24
N LEU A 320 1.98 4.48 -29.67
CA LEU A 320 2.72 5.69 -30.05
C LEU A 320 3.42 6.23 -28.80
N SER A 321 4.71 6.57 -28.93
CA SER A 321 5.42 7.39 -27.94
C SER A 321 5.97 8.65 -28.60
N PHE A 322 5.99 9.74 -27.82
CA PHE A 322 6.44 11.06 -28.23
C PHE A 322 7.42 11.61 -27.21
N GLU A 323 8.50 12.25 -27.67
CA GLU A 323 9.37 13.11 -26.85
C GLU A 323 8.75 14.49 -26.69
N HIS A 324 7.55 14.54 -26.12
CA HIS A 324 6.89 15.78 -25.74
C HIS A 324 6.18 15.68 -24.39
N SER A 325 6.17 16.80 -23.66
CA SER A 325 5.55 16.96 -22.34
C SER A 325 4.02 17.12 -22.42
N GLY A 326 3.33 16.21 -23.12
CA GLY A 326 1.88 16.22 -23.34
C GLY A 326 1.50 16.42 -24.80
N LEU A 327 0.20 16.31 -25.12
CA LEU A 327 -0.33 16.47 -26.48
C LEU A 327 -1.33 17.63 -26.53
N SER A 328 -1.17 18.54 -27.48
CA SER A 328 -2.07 19.68 -27.72
C SER A 328 -2.83 19.53 -29.04
N VAL A 329 -4.04 20.11 -29.06
CA VAL A 329 -4.94 20.07 -30.21
C VAL A 329 -4.28 20.73 -31.43
N GLY A 330 -4.40 20.12 -32.61
CA GLY A 330 -3.88 20.64 -33.87
C GLY A 330 -2.35 20.62 -34.01
N SER A 331 -1.64 19.94 -33.11
CA SER A 331 -0.18 19.90 -33.09
C SER A 331 0.39 18.70 -33.85
N THR A 332 1.64 18.84 -34.31
CA THR A 332 2.39 17.76 -34.96
C THR A 332 3.59 17.39 -34.10
N TYR A 333 3.78 16.09 -33.87
CA TYR A 333 4.85 15.56 -33.03
C TYR A 333 5.67 14.52 -33.77
N THR A 334 6.97 14.49 -33.51
CA THR A 334 7.84 13.38 -33.92
C THR A 334 7.54 12.18 -33.02
N VAL A 335 7.22 11.05 -33.64
CA VAL A 335 6.99 9.78 -32.94
C VAL A 335 8.33 9.10 -32.71
N THR A 336 8.65 8.74 -31.46
CA THR A 336 9.88 8.03 -31.09
C THR A 336 9.71 6.53 -31.01
N LEU A 337 8.48 6.05 -30.80
CA LEU A 337 8.10 4.65 -30.92
C LEU A 337 6.78 4.54 -31.66
N PHE A 338 6.74 3.69 -32.68
CA PHE A 338 5.51 3.34 -33.37
C PHE A 338 5.40 1.83 -33.52
N ASN A 339 4.34 1.23 -32.96
CA ASN A 339 4.00 -0.17 -33.17
C ASN A 339 2.53 -0.27 -33.55
N SER A 340 2.22 -1.00 -34.62
CA SER A 340 0.84 -1.22 -35.04
C SER A 340 0.68 -2.53 -35.79
N THR A 341 -0.48 -3.17 -35.61
CA THR A 341 -0.90 -4.34 -36.39
C THR A 341 -1.48 -3.98 -37.76
N PHE A 342 -1.70 -2.70 -38.04
CA PHE A 342 -2.32 -2.23 -39.29
C PHE A 342 -1.30 -1.94 -40.40
N ILE A 343 0.00 -2.02 -40.09
CA ILE A 343 1.03 -2.04 -41.11
C ILE A 343 1.38 -3.51 -41.39
N PRO A 344 1.21 -3.99 -42.63
CA PRO A 344 1.69 -5.32 -42.98
C PRO A 344 3.21 -5.36 -42.80
N LEU A 345 3.70 -6.31 -42.00
CA LEU A 345 5.13 -6.57 -41.88
C LEU A 345 5.66 -6.93 -43.26
N ASN A 346 6.65 -6.18 -43.76
CA ASN A 346 7.37 -6.57 -44.96
C ASN A 346 8.19 -7.83 -44.63
N PRO A 347 7.92 -8.99 -45.26
CA PRO A 347 8.69 -10.22 -44.99
C PRO A 347 10.18 -10.06 -45.31
N ALA A 348 10.57 -9.07 -46.13
CA ALA A 348 11.94 -8.85 -46.54
C ALA A 348 12.83 -8.16 -45.48
N THR A 349 12.29 -7.69 -44.36
CA THR A 349 13.06 -7.00 -43.30
C THR A 349 13.15 -7.78 -41.98
N GLN A 350 12.72 -9.05 -41.93
CA GLN A 350 13.06 -9.94 -40.81
C GLN A 350 14.54 -10.32 -40.88
N VAL A 351 15.42 -9.48 -40.34
CA VAL A 351 16.68 -9.97 -39.77
C VAL A 351 16.34 -10.35 -38.34
N GLY A 352 16.32 -11.66 -38.08
CA GLY A 352 16.01 -12.20 -36.76
C GLY A 352 16.97 -11.67 -35.70
N CYS A 353 16.42 -10.99 -34.70
CA CYS A 353 17.03 -10.97 -33.38
C CYS A 353 16.39 -12.13 -32.60
N LEU A 354 17.15 -13.21 -32.45
CA LEU A 354 16.99 -14.19 -31.38
C LEU A 354 17.38 -13.55 -30.04
#